data_AF-A0A7D4UBS0-F1
#
_entry.id   AF-A0A7D4UBS0-F1
#
_cell.length_a   1.000
_cell.length_b   1.000
_cell.length_c   1.000
_cell.angle_alpha   90.00
_cell.angle_beta   90.00
_cell.angle_gamma   90.00
#
_symmetry.space_group_name_H-M   'P 1'
#
loop_
_entity.id
_entity.type
_entity.pdbx_description
1 polymer ?
#
loop_
_entity_poly.entity_id
_entity_poly.type
_entity_poly.pdbx_seq_one_letter_code
_entity_poly.pdbx_strand_id
1 'polypeptide(L)'
;MSGTREHMALLVAGRKHTGKSTKLADVAKSYDANKKVLIIDVNGSPAYSAIHEIAVNDIPRWTKPGKAKIYGTPTKDTLNLVSKHFRNGLVIFEDCTKYIPAIPPPEIKSFLVDHRMHGCDLIFTFHSFRSVPPFFWTMVSGILVLKTLETFESRRNRDLVPNYEGVLAAVKRVNAHKDDYHSEYVATYI
;
A
#
# COMPACT_ATOMS: atom_id res chain seq x y z
N MET A 1 24.67 9.27 -15.73
CA MET A 1 24.44 8.08 -14.90
C MET A 1 23.01 8.13 -14.40
N SER A 2 22.09 7.40 -15.03
CA SER A 2 20.70 7.30 -14.57
C SER A 2 20.70 6.45 -13.30
N GLY A 3 20.50 7.07 -12.14
CA GLY A 3 20.31 6.31 -10.90
C GLY A 3 19.14 5.35 -11.07
N THR A 4 19.40 4.05 -10.96
CA THR A 4 18.34 3.04 -10.94
C THR A 4 17.45 3.33 -9.74
N ARG A 5 16.22 3.81 -10.01
CA ARG A 5 15.21 4.00 -8.97
C ARG A 5 14.96 2.64 -8.31
N GLU A 6 15.16 2.56 -7.00
CA GLU A 6 14.82 1.37 -6.24
C GLU A 6 13.31 1.19 -6.20
N HIS A 7 12.88 -0.06 -6.37
CA HIS A 7 11.48 -0.43 -6.22
C HIS A 7 11.10 -0.48 -4.74
N MET A 8 9.97 0.13 -4.38
CA MET A 8 9.55 0.30 -3.00
C MET A 8 8.29 -0.50 -2.67
N ALA A 9 8.22 -1.02 -1.45
CA ALA A 9 7.00 -1.55 -0.87
C ALA A 9 6.66 -0.73 0.38
N LEU A 10 5.48 -0.11 0.41
CA LEU A 10 5.09 0.84 1.46
C LEU A 10 3.84 0.40 2.20
N LEU A 11 3.80 0.70 3.49
CA LEU A 11 2.58 0.69 4.28
C LEU A 11 1.93 2.07 4.30
N VAL A 12 0.60 2.08 4.42
CA VAL A 12 -0.18 3.29 4.73
C VAL A 12 -1.15 2.94 5.85
N ALA A 13 -1.00 3.58 7.00
CA ALA A 13 -1.82 3.28 8.16
C ALA A 13 -2.44 4.54 8.79
N GLY A 14 -3.72 4.44 9.14
CA GLY A 14 -4.45 5.46 9.88
C GLY A 14 -5.95 5.21 9.82
N ARG A 15 -6.73 5.86 10.70
CA ARG A 15 -8.18 5.62 10.82
C ARG A 15 -8.93 5.93 9.51
N LYS A 16 -10.20 5.52 9.42
CA LYS A 16 -11.08 5.93 8.31
C LYS A 16 -11.20 7.46 8.26
N HIS A 17 -11.41 8.01 7.07
CA HIS A 17 -11.60 9.45 6.82
C HIS A 17 -10.37 10.35 7.06
N THR A 18 -9.15 9.82 6.97
CA THR A 18 -7.89 10.61 7.04
C THR A 18 -7.28 10.92 5.67
N GLY A 19 -8.01 10.66 4.59
CA GLY A 19 -7.57 10.99 3.23
C GLY A 19 -6.60 9.99 2.58
N LYS A 20 -6.49 8.75 3.09
CA LYS A 20 -5.65 7.69 2.49
C LYS A 20 -5.89 7.55 0.99
N SER A 21 -7.12 7.24 0.58
CA SER A 21 -7.43 7.03 -0.84
C SER A 21 -7.24 8.29 -1.67
N THR A 22 -7.48 9.48 -1.13
CA THR A 22 -7.21 10.76 -1.82
C THR A 22 -5.73 10.93 -2.10
N LYS A 23 -4.87 10.77 -1.09
CA LYS A 23 -3.42 10.85 -1.28
C LYS A 23 -2.91 9.79 -2.25
N LEU A 24 -3.46 8.59 -2.20
CA LEU A 24 -3.06 7.50 -3.09
C LEU A 24 -3.60 7.66 -4.51
N ALA A 25 -4.72 8.35 -4.70
CA ALA A 25 -5.16 8.80 -6.02
C ALA A 25 -4.19 9.84 -6.60
N ASP A 26 -3.68 10.77 -5.78
CA ASP A 26 -2.65 11.71 -6.20
C ASP A 26 -1.34 11.02 -6.54
N VAL A 27 -0.89 10.06 -5.72
CA VAL A 27 0.28 9.22 -6.02
C VAL A 27 0.08 8.45 -7.32
N ALA A 28 -1.08 7.82 -7.51
CA ALA A 28 -1.42 7.13 -8.74
C ALA A 28 -1.36 8.08 -9.94
N LYS A 29 -1.94 9.28 -9.82
CA LYS A 29 -1.96 10.32 -10.86
C LYS A 29 -0.57 10.81 -11.23
N SER A 30 0.29 11.09 -10.25
CA SER A 30 1.65 11.59 -10.44
C SER A 30 2.68 10.50 -10.75
N TYR A 31 2.29 9.22 -10.68
CA TYR A 31 3.18 8.12 -11.01
C TYR A 31 3.63 8.19 -12.48
N ASP A 32 4.82 7.66 -12.75
CA ASP A 32 5.47 7.67 -14.07
C ASP A 32 4.49 7.25 -15.17
N ALA A 33 4.28 8.15 -16.14
CA ALA A 33 3.34 7.96 -17.24
C ALA A 33 3.72 6.79 -18.16
N ASN A 34 4.99 6.35 -18.14
CA ASN A 34 5.49 5.21 -18.90
C ASN A 34 5.34 3.88 -18.16
N LYS A 35 4.66 3.86 -17.01
CA LYS A 35 4.44 2.68 -16.19
C LYS A 35 2.95 2.38 -16.01
N LYS A 36 2.65 1.18 -15.52
CA LYS A 36 1.29 0.78 -15.16
C LYS A 36 0.98 1.18 -13.71
N VAL A 37 -0.27 1.53 -13.41
CA VAL A 37 -0.77 1.69 -12.04
C VAL A 37 -2.06 0.91 -11.89
N LEU A 38 -2.04 -0.14 -11.07
CA LEU A 38 -3.22 -0.92 -10.72
C LEU A 38 -3.68 -0.55 -9.30
N ILE A 39 -4.95 -0.21 -9.16
CA ILE A 39 -5.59 -0.02 -7.84
C ILE A 39 -6.57 -1.16 -7.60
N ILE A 40 -6.43 -1.86 -6.49
CA ILE A 40 -7.44 -2.80 -6.00
C ILE A 40 -8.33 -2.03 -5.03
N ASP A 41 -9.46 -1.53 -5.54
CA ASP A 41 -10.40 -0.67 -4.80
C ASP A 41 -11.55 -1.50 -4.22
N VAL A 42 -11.41 -1.86 -2.95
CA VAL A 42 -12.39 -2.73 -2.27
C VAL A 42 -13.67 -2.00 -1.89
N ASN A 43 -13.64 -0.67 -1.79
CA ASN A 43 -14.74 0.13 -1.23
C ASN A 43 -15.39 1.09 -2.23
N GLY A 44 -14.87 1.21 -3.45
CA GLY A 44 -15.39 2.13 -4.45
C GLY A 44 -15.11 3.57 -4.06
N SER A 45 -13.89 3.85 -3.62
CA SER A 45 -13.54 5.17 -3.11
C SER A 45 -13.79 6.25 -4.18
N PRO A 46 -14.52 7.34 -3.86
CA PRO A 46 -14.73 8.43 -4.82
C PRO A 46 -13.43 9.04 -5.38
N ALA A 47 -12.33 8.92 -4.62
CA ALA A 47 -10.99 9.34 -5.05
C ALA A 47 -10.50 8.62 -6.33
N TYR A 48 -11.01 7.42 -6.60
CA TYR A 48 -10.67 6.61 -7.77
C TYR A 48 -11.76 6.62 -8.85
N SER A 49 -12.73 7.53 -8.77
CA SER A 49 -13.86 7.61 -9.72
C SER A 49 -13.41 7.88 -11.17
N ALA A 50 -12.37 8.68 -11.37
CA ALA A 50 -11.82 9.00 -12.68
C ALA A 50 -10.89 7.92 -13.26
N ILE A 51 -10.56 6.88 -12.49
CA ILE A 51 -9.66 5.80 -12.93
C ILE A 51 -10.49 4.72 -13.60
N HIS A 52 -10.12 4.38 -14.84
CA HIS A 52 -10.78 3.36 -15.64
C HIS A 52 -10.79 2.01 -14.93
N GLU A 53 -11.97 1.39 -14.85
CA GLU A 53 -12.15 0.07 -14.28
C GLU A 53 -11.88 -1.01 -15.34
N ILE A 54 -11.11 -2.04 -14.96
CA ILE A 54 -10.84 -3.22 -15.77
C ILE A 54 -11.30 -4.48 -15.04
N ALA A 55 -11.60 -5.55 -15.79
CA ALA A 55 -11.85 -6.84 -15.18
C ALA A 55 -10.52 -7.49 -14.75
N VAL A 56 -10.59 -8.36 -13.75
CA VAL A 56 -9.41 -9.14 -13.29
C VAL A 56 -8.76 -9.93 -14.45
N ASN A 57 -9.59 -10.44 -15.36
CA ASN A 57 -9.15 -11.23 -16.51
C ASN A 57 -8.42 -10.41 -17.59
N ASP A 58 -8.41 -9.08 -17.49
CA ASP A 58 -7.69 -8.20 -18.41
C ASP A 58 -6.21 -8.04 -18.01
N ILE A 59 -5.85 -8.32 -16.74
CA ILE A 59 -4.48 -8.16 -16.23
C ILE A 59 -3.43 -8.90 -17.09
N PRO A 60 -3.63 -10.18 -17.48
CA PRO A 60 -2.66 -10.90 -18.30
C PRO A 60 -2.41 -10.26 -19.68
N ARG A 61 -3.38 -9.50 -20.19
CA ARG A 61 -3.32 -8.83 -21.50
C ARG A 61 -2.88 -7.38 -21.41
N TRP A 62 -2.78 -6.84 -20.19
CA TRP A 62 -2.45 -5.44 -19.97
C TRP A 62 -0.94 -5.19 -20.07
N THR A 63 -0.48 -4.94 -21.30
CA THR A 63 0.94 -4.77 -21.63
C THR A 63 1.38 -3.31 -21.72
N LYS A 64 0.47 -2.39 -22.06
CA LYS A 64 0.77 -0.96 -22.24
C LYS A 64 0.73 -0.18 -20.92
N PRO A 65 1.51 0.91 -20.78
CA PRO A 65 1.36 1.86 -19.69
C PRO A 65 -0.07 2.38 -19.57
N GLY A 66 -0.45 2.79 -18.36
CA GLY A 66 -1.81 3.26 -18.08
C GLY A 66 -2.17 3.11 -16.61
N LYS A 67 -3.32 3.66 -16.24
CA LYS A 67 -3.84 3.62 -14.88
C LYS A 67 -5.19 2.94 -14.92
N ALA A 68 -5.37 1.91 -14.10
CA ALA A 68 -6.63 1.17 -14.03
C ALA A 68 -6.93 0.75 -12.58
N LYS A 69 -8.19 0.43 -12.34
CA LYS A 69 -8.64 -0.14 -11.07
C LYS A 69 -9.43 -1.43 -11.27
N ILE A 70 -9.42 -2.27 -10.26
CA ILE A 70 -10.34 -3.39 -10.08
C ILE A 70 -11.22 -3.04 -8.89
N TYR A 71 -12.53 -3.09 -9.07
CA TYR A 71 -13.50 -2.85 -8.01
C TYR A 71 -13.92 -4.15 -7.33
N GLY A 72 -13.95 -4.15 -6.00
CA GLY A 72 -14.42 -5.26 -5.16
C GLY A 72 -13.33 -5.94 -4.34
N THR A 73 -13.75 -6.80 -3.41
CA THR A 73 -12.83 -7.58 -2.55
C THR A 73 -12.07 -8.60 -3.41
N PRO A 74 -10.74 -8.56 -3.49
CA PRO A 74 -9.98 -9.50 -4.31
C PRO A 74 -10.08 -10.93 -3.76
N THR A 75 -10.36 -11.87 -4.66
CA THR A 75 -10.27 -13.31 -4.37
C THR A 75 -8.82 -13.78 -4.40
N LYS A 76 -8.57 -15.03 -3.95
CA LYS A 76 -7.26 -15.67 -4.13
C LYS A 76 -6.81 -15.66 -5.60
N ASP A 77 -7.72 -15.94 -6.53
CA ASP A 77 -7.43 -15.94 -7.96
C ASP A 77 -7.08 -14.54 -8.47
N THR A 78 -7.74 -13.51 -7.94
CA THR A 78 -7.40 -12.11 -8.23
C THR A 78 -5.96 -11.81 -7.84
N LEU A 79 -5.58 -12.17 -6.60
CA LEU A 79 -4.23 -11.95 -6.09
C LEU A 79 -3.18 -12.74 -6.88
N ASN A 80 -3.50 -13.98 -7.26
CA ASN A 80 -2.65 -14.82 -8.10
C ASN A 80 -2.43 -14.22 -9.50
N LEU A 81 -3.48 -13.72 -10.14
CA LEU A 81 -3.36 -13.09 -11.45
C LEU A 81 -2.53 -11.81 -11.39
N VAL A 82 -2.72 -11.00 -10.35
CA VAL A 82 -1.89 -9.80 -10.13
C VAL A 82 -0.42 -10.19 -9.93
N SER A 83 -0.11 -11.11 -9.02
CA SER A 83 1.29 -11.48 -8.73
C SER A 83 1.99 -12.08 -9.95
N LYS A 84 1.28 -12.89 -10.74
CA LYS A 84 1.85 -13.60 -11.89
C LYS A 84 2.03 -12.71 -13.12
N HIS A 85 1.18 -11.71 -13.32
CA HIS A 85 1.14 -10.98 -14.60
C HIS A 85 1.42 -9.47 -14.49
N PHE A 86 1.23 -8.85 -13.32
CA PHE A 86 1.49 -7.43 -13.18
C PHE A 86 3.01 -7.17 -13.08
N ARG A 87 3.53 -6.34 -13.98
CA ARG A 87 4.95 -6.04 -14.12
C ARG A 87 5.14 -4.56 -14.42
N ASN A 88 6.29 -4.01 -14.04
CA ASN A 88 6.75 -2.68 -14.44
C ASN A 88 5.74 -1.55 -14.10
N GLY A 89 5.42 -1.40 -12.81
CA GLY A 89 4.35 -0.51 -12.39
C GLY A 89 4.19 -0.36 -10.88
N LEU A 90 3.07 0.22 -10.48
CA LEU A 90 2.64 0.36 -9.09
C LEU A 90 1.37 -0.45 -8.87
N VAL A 91 1.29 -1.19 -7.77
CA VAL A 91 0.05 -1.78 -7.27
C VAL A 91 -0.34 -1.15 -5.93
N ILE A 92 -1.54 -0.60 -5.86
CA ILE A 92 -2.14 -0.05 -4.63
C ILE A 92 -3.22 -1.02 -4.15
N PHE A 93 -3.02 -1.56 -2.96
CA PHE A 93 -3.91 -2.47 -2.27
C PHE A 93 -4.74 -1.70 -1.22
N GLU A 94 -6.00 -1.37 -1.54
CA GLU A 94 -6.88 -0.62 -0.63
C GLU A 94 -7.53 -1.54 0.41
N ASP A 95 -7.57 -1.09 1.66
CA ASP A 95 -8.23 -1.75 2.78
C ASP A 95 -7.87 -3.24 2.90
N CYS A 96 -6.57 -3.52 3.01
CA CYS A 96 -6.01 -4.87 3.10
C CYS A 96 -6.62 -5.70 4.24
N THR A 97 -7.14 -5.06 5.28
CA THR A 97 -7.79 -5.72 6.42
C THR A 97 -8.95 -6.64 6.00
N LYS A 98 -9.58 -6.39 4.86
CA LYS A 98 -10.71 -7.19 4.37
C LYS A 98 -10.33 -8.54 3.74
N TYR A 99 -9.10 -8.68 3.24
CA TYR A 99 -8.72 -9.85 2.42
C TYR A 99 -7.29 -10.35 2.65
N ILE A 100 -6.47 -9.63 3.41
CA ILE A 100 -5.16 -10.09 3.86
C ILE A 100 -5.29 -10.58 5.31
N PRO A 101 -5.37 -11.90 5.54
CA PRO A 101 -5.34 -12.46 6.88
C PRO A 101 -4.00 -12.19 7.59
N ALA A 102 -3.97 -12.41 8.91
CA ALA A 102 -2.77 -12.27 9.74
C ALA A 102 -1.58 -13.12 9.25
N ILE A 103 -1.85 -14.25 8.59
CA ILE A 103 -0.86 -15.02 7.85
C ILE A 103 -1.13 -14.78 6.36
N PRO A 104 -0.35 -13.93 5.68
CA PRO A 104 -0.65 -13.59 4.29
C PRO A 104 -0.63 -14.82 3.37
N PRO A 105 -1.52 -14.89 2.36
CA PRO A 105 -1.51 -15.95 1.37
C PRO A 105 -0.16 -16.04 0.64
N PRO A 106 0.26 -17.24 0.17
CA PRO A 106 1.51 -17.42 -0.56
C PRO A 106 1.68 -16.46 -1.74
N GLU A 107 0.58 -16.12 -2.43
CA GLU A 107 0.56 -15.22 -3.58
C GLU A 107 0.96 -13.78 -3.20
N ILE A 108 0.48 -13.28 -2.05
CA ILE A 108 0.89 -11.98 -1.51
C ILE A 108 2.33 -12.02 -1.03
N LYS A 109 2.73 -13.12 -0.36
CA LYS A 109 4.10 -13.27 0.13
C LYS A 109 5.11 -13.27 -1.01
N SER A 110 4.93 -14.11 -2.03
CA SER A 110 5.80 -14.14 -3.21
C SER A 110 5.78 -12.79 -3.93
N PHE A 111 4.60 -12.16 -4.13
CA PHE A 111 4.57 -10.87 -4.78
C PHE A 111 5.34 -9.79 -4.01
N LEU A 112 5.23 -9.78 -2.68
CA LEU A 112 5.93 -8.84 -1.82
C LEU A 112 7.45 -9.10 -1.77
N VAL A 113 7.89 -10.35 -1.91
CA VAL A 113 9.32 -10.70 -1.98
C VAL A 113 9.90 -10.36 -3.35
N ASP A 114 9.20 -10.73 -4.42
CA ASP A 114 9.70 -10.69 -5.80
C ASP A 114 9.40 -9.35 -6.50
N HIS A 115 8.77 -8.40 -5.80
CA HIS A 115 8.29 -7.14 -6.38
C HIS A 115 9.37 -6.38 -7.16
N ARG A 116 10.61 -6.38 -6.64
CA ARG A 116 11.76 -5.73 -7.30
C ARG A 116 12.12 -6.40 -8.61
N MET A 117 12.12 -7.74 -8.66
CA MET A 117 12.35 -8.51 -9.89
C MET A 117 11.26 -8.28 -10.92
N HIS A 118 10.04 -7.97 -10.47
CA HIS A 118 8.90 -7.66 -11.32
C HIS A 118 8.86 -6.19 -11.78
N GLY A 119 9.80 -5.37 -11.30
CA GLY A 119 9.80 -3.94 -11.56
C GLY A 119 8.60 -3.23 -10.93
N CYS A 120 8.11 -3.73 -9.79
CA CYS A 120 6.87 -3.29 -9.16
C CYS A 120 7.12 -2.52 -7.87
N ASP A 121 6.48 -1.36 -7.75
CA ASP A 121 6.25 -0.69 -6.48
C ASP A 121 4.92 -1.17 -5.89
N LEU A 122 4.84 -1.29 -4.57
CA LEU A 122 3.67 -1.80 -3.87
C LEU A 122 3.27 -0.83 -2.75
N ILE A 123 1.97 -0.59 -2.61
CA ILE A 123 1.41 0.19 -1.50
C ILE A 123 0.28 -0.61 -0.87
N PHE A 124 0.36 -0.84 0.44
CA PHE A 124 -0.66 -1.58 1.20
C PHE A 124 -1.28 -0.69 2.26
N THR A 125 -2.60 -0.59 2.24
CA THR A 125 -3.32 0.30 3.16
C THR A 125 -4.05 -0.47 4.25
N PHE A 126 -4.00 0.06 5.47
CA PHE A 126 -4.67 -0.50 6.64
C PHE A 126 -5.35 0.63 7.43
N HIS A 127 -6.45 0.32 8.10
CA HIS A 127 -7.13 1.30 8.98
C HIS A 127 -6.48 1.45 10.36
N SER A 128 -5.54 0.57 10.68
CA SER A 128 -4.95 0.40 12.00
C SER A 128 -3.57 -0.25 11.89
N PHE A 129 -2.67 0.14 12.79
CA PHE A 129 -1.36 -0.53 12.95
C PHE A 129 -1.50 -1.94 13.51
N ARG A 130 -2.56 -2.19 14.29
CA ARG A 130 -2.87 -3.53 14.83
C ARG A 130 -3.25 -4.51 13.73
N SER A 131 -3.91 -4.03 12.68
CA SER A 131 -4.31 -4.83 11.53
C SER A 131 -3.18 -5.17 10.57
N VAL A 132 -1.99 -4.54 10.69
CA VAL A 132 -0.84 -4.85 9.84
C VAL A 132 -0.24 -6.20 10.27
N PRO A 133 -0.19 -7.22 9.38
CA PRO A 133 0.44 -8.49 9.70
C PRO A 133 1.96 -8.32 9.94
N PRO A 134 2.56 -9.01 10.94
CA PRO A 134 4.00 -8.91 11.24
C PRO A 134 4.92 -9.04 10.03
N PHE A 135 4.60 -9.93 9.09
CA PHE A 135 5.36 -10.16 7.87
C PHE A 135 5.51 -8.91 6.98
N PHE A 136 4.57 -7.97 7.01
CA PHE A 136 4.73 -6.75 6.22
C PHE A 136 5.87 -5.89 6.74
N TRP A 137 6.01 -5.78 8.05
CA TRP A 137 7.04 -4.96 8.68
C TRP A 137 8.46 -5.41 8.30
N THR A 138 8.67 -6.68 8.03
CA THR A 138 9.97 -7.20 7.58
C THR A 138 10.26 -6.94 6.10
N MET A 139 9.25 -6.57 5.31
CA MET A 139 9.36 -6.49 3.85
C MET A 139 9.23 -5.08 3.30
N VAL A 140 8.56 -4.17 4.01
CA VAL A 140 8.33 -2.79 3.54
C VAL A 140 9.50 -1.86 3.85
N SER A 141 9.66 -0.86 3.00
CA SER A 141 10.71 0.16 3.06
C SER A 141 10.34 1.41 3.86
N GLY A 142 9.04 1.62 4.03
CA GLY A 142 8.56 2.72 4.83
C GLY A 142 7.06 2.63 5.06
N ILE A 143 6.60 3.59 5.85
CA ILE A 143 5.19 3.77 6.17
C ILE A 143 4.80 5.23 6.02
N LEU A 144 3.66 5.47 5.39
CA LEU A 144 2.94 6.73 5.49
C LEU A 144 1.99 6.65 6.69
N VAL A 145 2.29 7.43 7.72
CA VAL A 145 1.50 7.55 8.93
C VAL A 145 0.44 8.62 8.74
N LEU A 146 -0.82 8.26 8.93
CA LEU A 146 -1.94 9.21 9.03
C LEU A 146 -2.54 9.15 10.43
N LYS A 147 -3.44 10.09 10.74
CA LYS A 147 -4.09 10.14 12.06
C LYS A 147 -4.66 8.79 12.47
N THR A 148 -4.47 8.45 13.74
CA THR A 148 -4.97 7.21 14.34
C THR A 148 -5.56 7.48 15.72
N LEU A 149 -6.52 6.66 16.14
CA LEU A 149 -7.07 6.67 17.50
C LEU A 149 -6.36 5.66 18.42
N GLU A 150 -5.38 4.93 17.88
CA GLU A 150 -4.74 3.84 18.60
C GLU A 150 -3.61 4.33 19.50
N THR A 151 -3.49 3.71 20.66
CA THR A 151 -2.24 3.75 21.44
C THR A 151 -1.17 2.98 20.69
N PHE A 152 -0.31 3.71 19.97
CA PHE A 152 0.82 3.11 19.26
C PHE A 152 1.92 2.64 20.22
N GLU A 153 2.07 3.33 21.35
CA GLU A 153 3.05 3.02 22.40
C GLU A 153 2.67 1.74 23.15
N SER A 154 3.04 0.59 22.59
CA SER A 154 2.73 -0.73 23.13
C SER A 154 3.91 -1.67 22.93
N ARG A 155 4.07 -2.65 23.84
CA ARG A 155 5.12 -3.67 23.75
C ARG A 155 5.11 -4.38 22.39
N ARG A 156 3.93 -4.75 21.90
CA ARG A 156 3.76 -5.37 20.59
C ARG A 156 4.37 -4.53 19.46
N ASN A 157 4.08 -3.23 19.40
CA ASN A 157 4.60 -2.39 18.31
C ASN A 157 6.10 -2.15 18.47
N ARG A 158 6.60 -2.05 19.70
CA ARG A 158 8.04 -1.94 19.98
C ARG A 158 8.83 -3.14 19.45
N ASP A 159 8.27 -4.34 19.60
CA ASP A 159 8.93 -5.58 19.17
C ASP A 159 8.75 -5.84 17.66
N LEU A 160 7.67 -5.35 17.04
CA LEU A 160 7.31 -5.67 15.65
C LEU A 160 7.72 -4.62 14.61
N VAL A 161 7.76 -3.34 14.97
CA VAL A 161 7.91 -2.23 14.01
C VAL A 161 9.38 -1.84 13.89
N PRO A 162 10.03 -2.03 12.74
CA PRO A 162 11.35 -1.49 12.48
C PRO A 162 11.34 0.03 12.58
N ASN A 163 12.43 0.61 13.07
CA ASN A 163 12.50 2.04 13.39
C ASN A 163 11.33 2.51 14.27
N TYR A 164 11.00 1.71 15.30
CA TYR A 164 9.89 1.98 16.21
C TYR A 164 9.87 3.41 16.74
N GLU A 165 11.02 3.94 17.20
CA GLU A 165 11.11 5.30 17.75
C GLU A 165 10.78 6.37 16.70
N GLY A 166 11.26 6.20 15.46
CA GLY A 166 10.94 7.10 14.36
C GLY A 166 9.46 7.09 14.02
N VAL A 167 8.85 5.89 13.97
CA VAL A 167 7.41 5.74 13.70
C VAL A 167 6.57 6.29 14.86
N LEU A 168 6.95 6.03 16.12
CA LEU A 168 6.28 6.56 17.31
C LEU A 168 6.31 8.09 17.33
N ALA A 169 7.46 8.70 17.02
CA ALA A 169 7.59 10.15 16.94
C ALA A 169 6.69 10.74 15.85
N ALA A 170 6.61 10.10 14.68
CA ALA A 170 5.72 10.51 13.61
C ALA A 170 4.24 10.36 14.00
N VAL A 171 3.84 9.26 14.64
CA VAL A 171 2.47 9.08 15.16
C VAL A 171 2.11 10.19 16.14
N LYS A 172 3.00 10.54 17.07
CA LYS A 172 2.78 11.63 18.04
C LYS A 172 2.58 12.98 17.33
N ARG A 173 3.44 13.33 16.37
CA ARG A 173 3.30 14.57 15.59
C ARG A 173 2.03 14.59 14.74
N VAL A 174 1.73 13.50 14.04
CA VAL A 174 0.56 13.39 13.16
C VAL A 174 -0.74 13.50 13.94
N ASN A 175 -0.84 12.84 15.10
CA ASN A 175 -2.03 12.93 15.94
C ASN A 175 -2.20 14.30 16.61
N ALA A 176 -1.09 14.99 16.93
CA ALA A 176 -1.13 16.34 17.51
C ALA A 176 -1.44 17.43 16.47
N HIS A 177 -1.30 17.14 15.18
CA HIS A 177 -1.52 18.12 14.12
C HIS A 177 -3.01 18.50 14.00
N LYS A 178 -3.28 19.78 13.69
CA LYS A 178 -4.67 20.29 13.58
C LYS A 178 -5.41 19.73 12.36
N ASP A 179 -4.74 19.68 11.21
CA ASP A 179 -5.30 19.11 9.98
C ASP A 179 -5.49 17.60 10.10
N ASP A 180 -6.70 17.11 9.85
CA ASP A 180 -7.07 15.69 9.88
C ASP A 180 -6.46 14.86 8.74
N TYR A 181 -5.99 15.52 7.69
CA TYR A 181 -5.34 14.92 6.52
C TYR A 181 -3.81 15.00 6.57
N HIS A 182 -3.25 15.54 7.65
CA HIS A 182 -1.80 15.56 7.85
C HIS A 182 -1.25 14.14 7.92
N SER A 183 -0.09 13.93 7.31
CA SER A 183 0.54 12.62 7.20
C SER A 183 2.05 12.76 7.12
N GLU A 184 2.77 11.80 7.67
CA GLU A 184 4.24 11.79 7.66
C GLU A 184 4.75 10.45 7.12
N TYR A 185 5.73 10.52 6.21
CA TYR A 185 6.46 9.35 5.77
C TYR A 185 7.61 9.04 6.72
N VAL A 186 7.78 7.76 7.06
CA VAL A 186 8.89 7.27 7.86
C VAL A 186 9.50 6.05 7.17
N ALA A 187 10.80 6.08 6.91
CA ALA A 187 11.53 4.90 6.46
C ALA A 187 11.60 3.86 7.59
N THR A 188 11.37 2.59 7.25
CA THR A 188 11.39 1.48 8.22
C THR A 188 12.71 0.72 8.23
N TYR A 189 13.53 0.85 7.19
CA TYR A 189 14.90 0.33 7.23
C TYR A 189 15.78 1.21 8.13
N ILE A 190 16.57 0.58 9.01
CA ILE A 190 17.69 1.18 9.74
C ILE A 190 18.96 0.62 9.13
#